data_AF-X0U392-F1
#
_entry.id   AF-X0U392-F1
#
_cell.length_a   1.000
_cell.length_b   1.000
_cell.length_c   1.000
_cell.angle_alpha   90.00
_cell.angle_beta   90.00
_cell.angle_gamma   90.00
#
_symmetry.space_group_name_H-M   'P 1'
#
loop_
_entity.id
_entity.type
_entity.pdbx_description
1 polymer ?
#
loop_
_entity_poly.entity_id
_entity_poly.type
_entity_poly.pdbx_seq_one_letter_code
_entity_poly.pdbx_strand_id
1 'polypeptide(L)'
;MTVEADEGPVWAHLPNSGRLNELLVPGHRVLLVRRSAPNRKTRYDLSLVQLAGQWVSVDARLPNDLVVEALLAGRLAPFVGYPDVSREVVFGRSRLDLLLEAPGRPPCLIEVKSVTLVVDGLACFPDAVTLRGRRHLRELAAA
;
A
#
# COMPACT_ATOMS: atom_id res chain seq x y z
N MET A 1 -4.83 -17.60 3.74
CA MET A 1 -4.07 -18.56 2.90
C MET A 1 -3.23 -19.46 3.80
N THR A 2 -2.91 -20.66 3.34
CA THR A 2 -2.00 -21.58 4.04
C THR A 2 -0.57 -21.25 3.63
N VAL A 3 0.34 -21.24 4.60
CA VAL A 3 1.77 -21.00 4.42
C VAL A 3 2.53 -22.07 5.20
N GLU A 4 3.55 -22.67 4.58
CA GLU A 4 4.45 -23.58 5.29
C GLU A 4 5.43 -22.77 6.14
N ALA A 5 5.47 -23.07 7.45
CA ALA A 5 6.40 -22.48 8.41
C ALA A 5 7.19 -23.59 9.12
N ASP A 6 8.21 -23.21 9.90
CA ASP A 6 9.05 -24.17 10.64
C ASP A 6 8.23 -25.03 11.62
N GLU A 7 7.13 -24.49 12.13
CA GLU A 7 6.17 -25.14 13.03
C GLU A 7 5.08 -25.96 12.30
N GLY A 8 5.17 -26.08 10.97
CA GLY A 8 4.18 -26.71 10.10
C GLY A 8 3.29 -25.70 9.36
N PRO A 9 2.22 -26.17 8.68
CA PRO A 9 1.34 -25.31 7.92
C PRO A 9 0.52 -24.40 8.83
N VAL A 10 0.59 -23.08 8.57
CA VAL A 10 -0.13 -22.06 9.34
C VAL A 10 -1.08 -21.27 8.44
N TRP A 11 -2.14 -20.73 9.05
CA TRP A 11 -3.07 -19.83 8.37
C TRP A 11 -2.62 -18.38 8.54
N ALA A 12 -2.37 -17.71 7.41
CA ALA A 12 -2.04 -16.29 7.35
C ALA A 12 -3.16 -15.49 6.67
N HIS A 13 -3.41 -14.28 7.19
CA HIS A 13 -4.24 -13.29 6.50
C HIS A 13 -3.38 -12.56 5.46
N LEU A 14 -3.93 -12.34 4.27
CA LEU A 14 -3.35 -11.46 3.25
C LEU A 14 -4.09 -10.12 3.33
N PRO A 15 -3.47 -9.06 3.88
CA PRO A 15 -4.08 -7.74 3.99
C PRO A 15 -4.02 -6.97 2.66
N ASN A 16 -4.44 -7.61 1.57
CA ASN A 16 -4.46 -7.06 0.22
C ASN A 16 -5.49 -7.80 -0.64
N SER A 17 -6.32 -7.04 -1.36
CA SER A 17 -7.36 -7.57 -2.25
C SER A 17 -6.93 -7.66 -3.71
N GLY A 18 -5.72 -7.20 -4.05
CA GLY A 18 -5.11 -7.36 -5.36
C GLY A 18 -4.87 -8.82 -5.72
N ARG A 19 -4.61 -9.09 -7.00
CA ARG A 19 -4.43 -10.47 -7.46
C ARG A 19 -3.09 -11.04 -7.02
N LEU A 20 -2.04 -10.22 -7.09
CA LEU A 20 -0.68 -10.56 -6.65
C LEU A 20 -0.19 -11.89 -7.27
N ASN A 21 -0.61 -12.21 -8.50
CA ASN A 21 -0.39 -13.51 -9.11
C ASN A 21 1.10 -13.84 -9.28
N GLU A 22 1.93 -12.84 -9.59
CA GLU A 22 3.38 -13.00 -9.68
C GLU A 22 4.07 -13.20 -8.33
N LEU A 23 3.43 -12.80 -7.23
CA LEU A 23 3.98 -12.92 -5.88
C LEU A 23 3.50 -14.20 -5.19
N LEU A 24 2.21 -14.52 -5.27
CA LEU A 24 1.57 -15.63 -4.54
C LEU A 24 1.75 -16.97 -5.27
N VAL A 25 2.99 -17.30 -5.62
CA VAL A 25 3.37 -18.55 -6.29
C VAL A 25 3.91 -19.56 -5.26
N PRO A 26 3.44 -20.82 -5.26
CA PRO A 26 3.99 -21.86 -4.40
C PRO A 26 5.51 -21.99 -4.55
N GLY A 27 6.21 -22.11 -3.43
CA GLY A 27 7.67 -22.19 -3.38
C GLY A 27 8.37 -20.85 -3.15
N HIS A 28 7.70 -19.71 -3.33
CA HIS A 28 8.26 -18.43 -2.89
C HIS A 28 8.44 -18.39 -1.38
N ARG A 29 9.60 -17.86 -0.93
CA ARG A 29 9.85 -17.60 0.48
C ARG A 29 9.02 -16.40 0.91
N VAL A 30 8.51 -16.46 2.14
CA VAL A 30 7.67 -15.40 2.69
C VAL A 30 8.06 -15.05 4.10
N LEU A 31 7.72 -13.83 4.53
CA LEU A 31 7.83 -13.41 5.92
C LEU A 31 6.43 -13.17 6.49
N LEU A 32 6.19 -13.83 7.62
CA LEU A 32 4.96 -13.73 8.39
C LEU A 32 5.18 -12.79 9.57
N VAL A 33 4.20 -11.95 9.84
CA VAL A 33 4.17 -11.12 11.04
C VAL A 33 3.12 -11.69 11.98
N ARG A 34 3.52 -12.04 13.20
CA ARG A 34 2.60 -12.50 14.23
C ARG A 34 1.68 -11.36 14.64
N ARG A 35 0.38 -11.62 14.67
CA ARG A 35 -0.66 -10.65 15.06
C ARG A 35 -1.62 -11.32 16.03
N SER A 36 -1.96 -10.61 17.10
CA SER A 36 -2.94 -11.05 18.10
C SER A 36 -4.02 -9.98 18.22
N ALA A 37 -5.29 -10.38 18.11
CA ALA A 37 -6.45 -9.55 18.46
C ALA A 37 -7.64 -10.46 18.82
N PRO A 38 -8.55 -10.04 19.72
CA PRO A 38 -9.61 -10.90 20.26
C PRO A 38 -10.48 -11.60 19.21
N ASN A 39 -10.74 -10.94 18.07
CA ASN A 39 -11.65 -11.44 17.04
C ASN A 39 -10.92 -12.00 15.81
N ARG A 40 -9.60 -12.21 15.90
CA ARG A 40 -8.78 -12.55 14.74
C ARG A 40 -8.74 -14.06 14.52
N LYS A 41 -9.12 -14.49 13.31
CA LYS A 41 -9.14 -15.91 12.91
C LYS A 41 -7.75 -16.49 12.59
N THR A 42 -6.79 -15.65 12.21
CA THR A 42 -5.43 -16.06 11.82
C THR A 42 -4.39 -15.48 12.77
N ARG A 43 -3.35 -16.26 13.11
CA ARG A 43 -2.26 -15.81 14.00
C ARG A 43 -1.22 -14.93 13.29
N TYR A 44 -1.24 -14.93 11.96
CA TYR A 44 -0.23 -14.27 11.14
C TYR A 44 -0.87 -13.38 10.07
N ASP A 45 -0.19 -12.28 9.75
CA ASP A 45 -0.30 -11.60 8.45
C ASP A 45 0.84 -12.11 7.55
N LEU A 46 0.55 -12.38 6.28
CA LEU A 46 1.57 -12.46 5.24
C LEU A 46 2.02 -11.02 4.93
N SER A 47 3.30 -10.72 5.16
CA SER A 47 3.81 -9.34 5.06
C SER A 47 4.70 -9.13 3.84
N LEU A 48 5.68 -10.01 3.64
CA LEU A 48 6.63 -9.91 2.53
C LEU A 48 6.70 -11.23 1.77
N VAL A 49 6.92 -11.14 0.47
CA VAL A 49 7.20 -12.26 -0.43
C VAL A 49 8.55 -12.03 -1.08
N GLN A 50 9.39 -13.05 -1.15
CA GLN A 50 10.67 -12.98 -1.85
C GLN A 50 10.47 -13.21 -3.34
N LEU A 51 10.84 -12.24 -4.17
CA LEU A 51 10.83 -12.33 -5.62
C LEU A 51 12.20 -11.88 -6.14
N ALA A 52 12.85 -12.70 -6.98
CA ALA A 52 14.15 -12.39 -7.57
C ALA A 52 15.22 -11.89 -6.55
N GLY A 53 15.24 -12.48 -5.36
CA GLY A 53 16.17 -12.13 -4.28
C GLY A 53 15.77 -10.89 -3.45
N GLN A 54 14.73 -10.16 -3.84
CA GLN A 54 14.24 -8.98 -3.12
C GLN A 54 12.97 -9.29 -2.31
N TRP A 55 12.76 -8.55 -1.22
CA TRP A 55 11.53 -8.63 -0.44
C TRP A 55 10.50 -7.62 -0.97
N VAL A 56 9.36 -8.12 -1.42
CA VAL A 56 8.24 -7.33 -1.91
C VAL A 56 7.15 -7.32 -0.85
N SER A 57 6.71 -6.13 -0.46
CA SER A 57 5.58 -6.00 0.47
C SER A 57 4.27 -6.33 -0.20
N VAL A 58 3.51 -7.24 0.41
CA VAL A 58 2.13 -7.54 0.01
C VAL A 58 1.12 -6.87 0.94
N ASP A 59 1.56 -6.10 1.94
CA ASP A 59 0.67 -5.41 2.87
C ASP A 59 0.19 -4.07 2.31
N ALA A 60 -1.06 -4.05 1.82
CA ALA A 60 -1.64 -2.86 1.21
C ALA A 60 -1.97 -1.73 2.22
N ARG A 61 -1.82 -1.99 3.52
CA ARG A 61 -2.05 -0.97 4.57
C ARG A 61 -0.82 -0.07 4.77
N LEU A 62 0.36 -0.60 4.48
CA LEU A 62 1.65 0.04 4.77
C LEU A 62 1.97 1.29 3.91
N PRO A 63 1.61 1.37 2.60
CA PRO A 63 2.04 2.47 1.75
C PRO A 63 1.68 3.86 2.27
N ASN A 64 0.45 4.07 2.76
CA ASN A 64 0.02 5.38 3.25
C ASN A 64 0.82 5.78 4.49
N ASP A 65 1.15 4.84 5.37
CA ASP A 65 1.95 5.10 6.56
C ASP A 65 3.40 5.45 6.20
N LEU A 66 4.00 4.74 5.24
CA LEU A 66 5.35 5.05 4.75
C LEU A 66 5.41 6.43 4.09
N VAL A 67 4.38 6.81 3.32
CA VAL A 67 4.32 8.13 2.69
C VAL A 67 4.17 9.21 3.76
N VAL A 68 3.29 9.04 4.75
CA VAL A 68 3.16 10.01 5.85
C VAL A 68 4.45 10.14 6.64
N GLU A 69 5.11 9.03 6.98
CA GLU A 69 6.41 9.05 7.66
C GLU A 69 7.47 9.82 6.84
N ALA A 70 7.51 9.60 5.52
CA ALA A 70 8.44 10.29 4.63
C ALA A 70 8.12 11.77 4.47
N LEU A 71 6.84 12.15 4.44
CA LEU A 71 6.37 13.55 4.40
C LEU A 71 6.80 14.29 5.67
N LEU A 72 6.49 13.74 6.85
CA LEU A 72 6.80 14.35 8.14
C LEU A 72 8.32 14.46 8.38
N ALA A 73 9.09 13.53 7.83
CA ALA A 73 10.55 13.56 7.87
C ALA A 73 11.18 14.44 6.76
N GLY A 74 10.39 15.09 5.91
CA GLY A 74 10.90 15.92 4.81
C GLY A 74 11.67 15.15 3.73
N ARG A 75 11.45 13.83 3.61
CA ARG A 75 12.14 12.95 2.65
C ARG A 75 11.58 13.00 1.23
N LEU A 76 10.41 13.62 1.04
CA LEU A 76 9.78 13.79 -0.27
C LEU A 76 9.87 15.25 -0.71
N ALA A 77 10.91 15.58 -1.48
CA ALA A 77 11.29 16.95 -1.83
C ALA A 77 10.13 17.84 -2.36
N PRO A 78 9.23 17.36 -3.26
CA PRO A 78 8.12 18.20 -3.74
C PRO A 78 7.13 18.64 -2.67
N PHE A 79 7.09 17.94 -1.54
CA PHE A 79 6.10 18.14 -0.48
C PHE A 79 6.70 18.75 0.81
N VAL A 80 7.98 19.13 0.79
CA VAL A 80 8.61 19.82 1.92
C VAL A 80 7.92 21.15 2.18
N GLY A 81 7.79 21.53 3.45
CA GLY A 81 7.17 22.79 3.89
C GLY A 81 5.64 22.76 3.97
N TYR A 82 5.05 21.57 4.01
CA TYR A 82 3.66 21.35 4.43
C TYR A 82 3.66 20.79 5.87
N PRO A 83 3.35 21.60 6.90
CA PRO A 83 3.35 21.13 8.29
C PRO A 83 2.15 20.24 8.64
N ASP A 84 1.02 20.43 7.94
CA ASP A 84 -0.24 19.77 8.26
C ASP A 84 -0.53 18.65 7.25
N VAL A 85 -0.76 17.44 7.77
CA VAL A 85 -1.05 16.23 6.98
C VAL A 85 -2.36 15.61 7.47
N SER A 86 -3.41 15.75 6.68
CA SER A 86 -4.70 15.09 6.91
C SER A 86 -4.77 13.79 6.11
N ARG A 87 -5.42 12.76 6.67
CA ARG A 87 -5.59 11.45 6.03
C ARG A 87 -7.05 11.20 5.65
N GLU A 88 -7.28 10.35 4.65
CA GLU A 88 -8.60 9.82 4.33
C GLU A 88 -9.62 10.94 4.03
N VAL A 89 -9.20 11.91 3.20
CA VAL A 89 -9.93 13.17 2.96
C VAL A 89 -10.98 12.99 1.89
N VAL A 90 -12.21 13.45 2.18
CA VAL A 90 -13.31 13.42 1.21
C VAL A 90 -13.11 14.54 0.19
N PHE A 91 -13.05 14.19 -1.09
CA PHE A 91 -12.98 15.14 -2.20
C PHE A 91 -13.86 14.65 -3.35
N GLY A 92 -14.76 15.51 -3.83
CA GLY A 92 -15.76 15.13 -4.81
C GLY A 92 -16.60 13.93 -4.33
N ARG A 93 -16.50 12.80 -5.04
CA ARG A 93 -17.21 11.55 -4.74
C ARG A 93 -16.29 10.44 -4.26
N SER A 94 -15.03 10.74 -3.98
CA SER A 94 -14.08 9.79 -3.42
C SER A 94 -13.52 10.25 -2.08
N ARG A 95 -12.72 9.34 -1.52
CA ARG A 95 -11.85 9.60 -0.40
C ARG A 95 -10.43 9.40 -0.90
N LEU A 96 -9.67 10.48 -0.88
CA LEU A 96 -8.26 10.51 -1.27
C LEU A 96 -7.38 10.25 -0.05
N ASP A 97 -6.18 9.73 -0.28
CA ASP A 97 -5.33 9.24 0.79
C ASP A 97 -4.89 10.36 1.74
N LEU A 98 -4.41 11.50 1.22
CA LEU A 98 -3.87 12.60 2.02
C LEU A 98 -4.24 13.99 1.47
N LEU A 99 -4.25 14.97 2.37
CA LEU A 99 -4.28 16.41 2.07
C LEU A 99 -3.15 17.08 2.86
N LEU A 100 -2.32 17.84 2.15
CA LEU A 100 -1.27 18.67 2.75
C LEU A 100 -1.68 20.13 2.75
N GLU A 101 -1.49 20.81 3.88
CA GLU A 101 -1.82 22.22 4.06
C GLU A 101 -0.66 23.00 4.69
N ALA A 102 -0.55 24.27 4.30
CA ALA A 102 0.46 25.18 4.81
C ALA A 102 0.00 26.64 4.62
N PRO A 103 0.33 27.55 5.55
CA PRO A 103 0.07 28.98 5.36
C PRO A 103 0.72 29.51 4.08
N GLY A 104 -0.04 30.23 3.26
CA GLY A 104 0.45 30.88 2.04
C GLY A 104 0.75 29.93 0.88
N ARG A 105 0.33 28.66 0.94
CA ARG A 105 0.46 27.70 -0.16
C ARG A 105 -0.91 27.11 -0.52
N PRO A 106 -1.13 26.73 -1.79
CA PRO A 106 -2.32 25.97 -2.14
C PRO A 106 -2.30 24.60 -1.45
N PRO A 107 -3.48 24.07 -1.06
CA PRO A 107 -3.60 22.70 -0.57
C PRO A 107 -3.11 21.70 -1.61
N CYS A 108 -2.52 20.59 -1.17
CA CYS A 108 -2.04 19.53 -2.04
C CYS A 108 -2.73 18.20 -1.70
N LEU A 109 -3.58 17.73 -2.61
CA LEU A 109 -4.18 16.40 -2.53
C LEU A 109 -3.17 15.36 -3.02
N ILE A 110 -3.03 14.28 -2.27
CA ILE A 110 -2.15 13.16 -2.62
C ILE A 110 -2.95 11.86 -2.57
N GLU A 111 -2.79 11.06 -3.62
CA GLU A 111 -3.26 9.68 -3.70
C GLU A 111 -2.05 8.76 -3.84
N VAL A 112 -1.93 7.80 -2.93
CA VAL A 112 -0.84 6.82 -2.85
C VAL A 112 -1.24 5.58 -3.63
N LYS A 113 -0.28 4.99 -4.36
CA LYS A 113 -0.48 3.76 -5.12
C LYS A 113 0.64 2.79 -4.80
N SER A 114 0.28 1.60 -4.35
CA SER A 114 1.23 0.49 -4.22
C SER A 114 1.47 -0.13 -5.59
N VAL A 115 2.73 -0.40 -5.93
CA VAL A 115 3.12 -0.98 -7.21
C VAL A 115 3.97 -2.20 -6.94
N THR A 116 3.44 -3.37 -7.27
CA THR A 116 4.14 -4.66 -7.11
C THR A 116 4.33 -5.41 -8.42
N LEU A 117 3.57 -5.05 -9.47
CA LEU A 117 3.67 -5.64 -10.79
C LEU A 117 4.90 -5.08 -11.51
N VAL A 118 5.72 -5.98 -12.05
CA VAL A 118 6.88 -5.64 -12.88
C VAL A 118 6.70 -6.27 -14.26
N VAL A 119 6.76 -5.45 -15.30
CA VAL A 119 6.71 -5.87 -16.71
C VAL A 119 7.95 -5.33 -17.40
N ASP A 120 8.79 -6.22 -17.92
CA ASP A 120 10.04 -5.86 -18.63
C ASP A 120 10.94 -4.88 -17.86
N GLY A 121 11.03 -5.07 -16.53
CA GLY A 121 11.82 -4.21 -15.63
C GLY A 121 11.14 -2.89 -15.22
N LEU A 122 9.92 -2.63 -15.69
CA LEU A 122 9.13 -1.46 -15.33
C LEU A 122 8.09 -1.80 -14.26
N ALA A 123 8.00 -0.97 -13.22
CA ALA A 123 6.93 -1.05 -12.23
C ALA A 123 5.62 -0.52 -12.83
N CYS A 124 4.56 -1.34 -12.82
CA CYS A 124 3.30 -1.04 -13.48
C CYS A 124 2.12 -1.01 -12.51
N PHE A 125 1.23 -0.04 -12.68
CA PHE A 125 -0.04 0.04 -11.98
C PHE A 125 -1.15 0.42 -12.97
N PRO A 126 -2.34 -0.21 -12.91
CA PRO A 126 -2.76 -1.26 -11.97
C PRO A 126 -2.43 -2.68 -12.44
N ASP A 127 -2.49 -3.66 -11.53
CA ASP A 127 -2.38 -5.10 -11.83
C ASP A 127 -3.69 -5.72 -12.38
N ALA A 128 -4.80 -5.01 -12.23
CA ALA A 128 -6.11 -5.34 -12.79
C ALA A 128 -6.94 -4.07 -13.05
N VAL A 129 -7.97 -4.18 -13.90
CA VAL A 129 -8.87 -3.05 -14.18
C VAL A 129 -9.49 -2.52 -12.88
N THR A 130 -9.30 -1.22 -12.59
CA THR A 130 -9.82 -0.55 -11.39
C THR A 130 -10.67 0.68 -11.74
N LEU A 131 -12.00 0.54 -11.59
CA LEU A 131 -12.94 1.67 -11.75
C LEU A 131 -12.74 2.71 -10.64
N ARG A 132 -12.42 2.27 -9.42
CA ARG A 132 -12.12 3.14 -8.28
C ARG A 132 -10.89 3.99 -8.57
N GLY A 133 -9.77 3.38 -8.98
CA GLY A 133 -8.54 4.11 -9.28
C GLY A 133 -8.74 5.13 -10.41
N ARG A 134 -9.47 4.77 -11.47
CA ARG A 134 -9.82 5.70 -12.56
C ARG A 134 -10.61 6.90 -12.06
N ARG A 135 -11.58 6.71 -11.16
CA ARG A 135 -12.37 7.81 -10.58
C ARG A 135 -11.48 8.75 -9.77
N HIS A 136 -10.61 8.21 -8.93
CA HIS A 136 -9.71 9.00 -8.09
C HIS A 136 -8.78 9.88 -8.95
N LEU A 137 -8.19 9.32 -10.02
CA LEU A 137 -7.36 10.09 -10.95
C LEU A 137 -8.12 11.22 -11.66
N ARG A 138 -9.38 10.98 -12.03
CA ARG A 138 -10.21 12.03 -12.64
C ARG A 138 -10.54 13.16 -11.68
N GLU A 139 -10.76 12.83 -10.41
CA GLU A 139 -11.00 13.85 -9.38
C GLU A 139 -9.72 14.65 -9.09
N LEU A 140 -8.55 14.00 -9.02
CA LEU A 140 -7.27 14.71 -8.90
C LEU A 140 -6.99 15.62 -10.10
N ALA A 141 -7.31 15.19 -11.31
CA ALA A 141 -7.12 15.99 -12.53
C ALA A 141 -8.06 17.21 -12.60
N ALA A 142 -9.14 17.21 -11.81
CA ALA A 142 -10.11 18.30 -11.72
C ALA A 142 -9.95 19.14 -10.45
N ALA A 143 -8.94 18.86 -9.63
CA ALA A 143 -8.66 19.56 -8.38
C ALA A 143 -7.92 20.89 -8.58
#